data_AF-A0A845GMW2-F1
#
_entry.id   AF-A0A845GMW2-F1
#
_cell.length_a   1.000
_cell.length_b   1.000
_cell.length_c   1.000
_cell.angle_alpha   90.00
_cell.angle_beta   90.00
_cell.angle_gamma   90.00
#
_symmetry.space_group_name_H-M   'P 1'
#
loop_
_entity.id
_entity.type
_entity.pdbx_description
1 polymer ?
#
loop_
_entity_poly.entity_id
_entity_poly.type
_entity_poly.pdbx_seq_one_letter_code
_entity_poly.pdbx_strand_id
1 'polypeptide(L)' 'MNEIELVLTMDRRTARELAQFAKRLGFQACYDLTEAHLPHEERIDKAYLMIHGMDLVARALSGAGFAPR' A
#
# COMPACT_ATOMS: atom_id res chain seq x y z
N MET A 1 5.47 1.53 19.11
CA MET A 1 4.62 1.77 17.92
C MET A 1 3.19 1.58 18.35
N ASN A 2 2.35 2.59 18.20
CA ASN A 2 0.91 2.38 18.33
C ASN A 2 0.43 1.74 17.03
N GLU A 3 -0.05 0.50 17.10
CA GLU A 3 -0.73 -0.13 15.96
C GLU A 3 -2.08 0.56 15.76
N ILE A 4 -2.36 0.97 14.53
CA ILE A 4 -3.65 1.48 14.11
C ILE A 4 -4.29 0.38 13.26
N GLU A 5 -5.36 -0.21 13.76
CA GLU A 5 -6.16 -1.17 13.00
C GLU A 5 -7.20 -0.42 12.14
N LEU A 6 -7.15 -0.61 10.82
CA LEU A 6 -8.09 -0.05 9.86
C LEU A 6 -8.90 -1.17 9.23
N VAL A 7 -10.21 -1.21 9.51
CA VAL A 7 -11.15 -2.14 8.88
C VAL A 7 -11.88 -1.42 7.75
N LEU A 8 -11.73 -1.90 6.52
CA LEU A 8 -12.36 -1.34 5.34
C LEU A 8 -13.36 -2.33 4.75
N THR A 9 -14.56 -1.86 4.40
CA THR A 9 -15.55 -2.64 3.66
C THR A 9 -15.62 -2.13 2.23
N MET A 10 -15.50 -3.03 1.27
CA MET A 10 -15.59 -2.71 -0.16
C MET A 10 -16.20 -3.88 -0.92
N ASP A 11 -16.77 -3.61 -2.09
CA ASP A 11 -17.27 -4.68 -2.94
C ASP A 11 -16.13 -5.51 -3.54
N ARG A 12 -16.47 -6.69 -4.07
CA ARG A 12 -15.51 -7.65 -4.61
C ARG A 12 -14.69 -7.08 -5.77
N ARG A 13 -15.27 -6.20 -6.58
CA ARG A 13 -14.60 -5.60 -7.73
C ARG A 13 -13.55 -4.60 -7.25
N THR A 14 -13.89 -3.71 -6.32
CA THR A 14 -12.95 -2.76 -5.73
C THR A 14 -11.79 -3.46 -5.04
N ALA A 15 -12.05 -4.52 -4.29
CA ALA A 15 -11.00 -5.33 -3.65
C ALA A 15 -10.01 -5.90 -4.67
N ARG A 16 -10.50 -6.38 -5.82
CA ARG A 16 -9.65 -6.89 -6.91
C ARG A 16 -8.82 -5.79 -7.56
N GLU A 17 -9.42 -4.62 -7.81
CA GLU A 17 -8.72 -3.47 -8.40
C GLU A 17 -7.61 -2.97 -7.46
N LEU A 18 -7.88 -2.91 -6.16
CA LEU A 18 -6.89 -2.57 -5.14
C LEU A 18 -5.72 -3.58 -5.10
N ALA A 19 -6.01 -4.87 -5.18
CA ALA A 19 -4.98 -5.92 -5.22
C ALA A 19 -4.03 -5.75 -6.42
N GLN A 20 -4.57 -5.39 -7.58
CA GLN A 20 -3.78 -5.13 -8.79
C GLN A 20 -2.95 -3.86 -8.69
N PHE A 21 -3.51 -2.81 -8.08
CA PHE A 21 -2.81 -1.55 -7.82
C PHE A 21 -1.61 -1.77 -6.89
N ALA A 22 -1.83 -2.42 -5.74
CA ALA A 22 -0.78 -2.66 -4.73
C ALA A 22 0.44 -3.40 -5.31
N LYS A 23 0.23 -4.32 -6.26
CA LYS A 23 1.34 -5.01 -6.93
C LYS A 23 2.15 -4.11 -7.87
N ARG A 24 1.50 -3.14 -8.54
CA ARG A 24 2.14 -2.34 -9.59
C ARG A 24 2.96 -1.18 -9.04
N LEU A 25 2.76 -0.78 -7.79
CA LEU A 25 3.57 0.26 -7.20
C LEU A 25 4.96 -0.27 -6.83
N GLY A 26 5.97 0.34 -7.45
CA GLY A 26 7.35 0.24 -7.01
C GLY A 26 7.76 1.47 -6.18
N PHE A 27 9.03 1.45 -5.75
CA PHE A 27 9.61 2.54 -4.94
C PHE A 27 9.45 3.91 -5.58
N GLN A 28 9.79 4.08 -6.87
CA GLN A 28 9.69 5.39 -7.51
C GLN A 28 8.27 5.96 -7.47
N ALA A 29 7.25 5.13 -7.74
CA ALA A 29 5.86 5.54 -7.65
C ALA A 29 5.47 5.94 -6.22
N CYS A 30 5.94 5.22 -5.20
CA CYS A 30 5.70 5.59 -3.79
C CYS A 30 6.43 6.88 -3.41
N TYR A 31 7.66 7.05 -3.89
CA TYR A 31 8.49 8.23 -3.64
C TYR A 31 7.90 9.48 -4.30
N ASP A 32 7.35 9.36 -5.50
CA ASP A 32 6.69 10.45 -6.21
C ASP A 32 5.38 10.89 -5.52
N LEU A 33 4.74 10.00 -4.75
CA LEU A 33 3.55 10.29 -3.95
C LEU A 33 3.86 10.92 -2.58
N THR A 34 5.14 10.96 -2.16
CA THR A 34 5.53 11.64 -0.92
C THR A 34 5.48 13.16 -1.08
N GLU A 35 5.36 13.87 0.04
CA GLU A 35 5.30 15.32 0.02
C GLU A 35 6.66 15.91 -0.39
N ALA A 36 6.69 16.58 -1.55
CA ALA A 36 7.93 17.06 -2.17
C ALA A 36 8.73 18.10 -1.35
N HIS A 37 8.09 18.74 -0.36
CA HIS A 37 8.74 19.71 0.52
C HIS A 37 9.54 19.07 1.67
N LEU A 38 9.38 17.77 1.90
CA LEU A 38 10.09 17.07 2.95
C LEU A 38 11.55 16.79 2.58
N PRO A 39 12.45 16.66 3.57
CA PRO A 39 13.81 16.19 3.36
C PRO A 39 13.87 14.88 2.59
N HIS A 40 14.93 14.70 1.79
CA HIS A 40 15.09 13.51 0.93
C HIS A 40 14.99 12.19 1.71
N GLU A 41 15.66 12.09 2.86
CA GLU A 41 15.65 10.89 3.71
C GLU A 41 14.24 10.59 4.27
N GLU A 42 13.50 11.60 4.72
CA GLU A 42 12.13 11.42 5.21
C GLU A 42 11.18 10.93 4.11
N ARG A 43 11.39 11.41 2.87
CA ARG A 43 10.65 10.92 1.71
C ARG A 43 10.99 9.46 1.39
N ILE A 44 12.25 9.05 1.55
CA ILE A 44 12.63 7.63 1.40
C ILE A 44 11.90 6.77 2.43
N ASP A 45 11.91 7.17 3.70
CA ASP A 45 11.26 6.44 4.78
C ASP A 45 9.75 6.31 4.56
N LYS A 46 9.09 7.41 4.16
CA LYS A 46 7.66 7.41 3.81
C LYS A 46 7.36 6.53 2.60
N ALA A 47 8.20 6.52 1.57
CA ALA A 47 8.03 5.65 0.41
C ALA A 47 8.09 4.16 0.80
N TYR A 48 9.04 3.78 1.66
CA TYR A 48 9.12 2.42 2.18
C TYR A 48 7.96 2.07 3.12
N LEU A 49 7.48 3.02 3.92
CA LEU A 49 6.30 2.83 4.75
C LEU A 49 5.05 2.56 3.89
N MET A 50 4.88 3.26 2.78
CA MET A 50 3.80 2.99 1.82
C MET A 50 3.91 1.59 1.21
N ILE A 51 5.12 1.18 0.79
CA ILE A 51 5.36 -0.18 0.30
C ILE A 51 4.96 -1.22 1.35
N HIS A 52 5.38 -1.02 2.60
CA HIS A 52 5.05 -1.92 3.69
C HIS A 52 3.52 -2.00 3.91
N GLY A 53 2.84 -0.86 3.94
CA GLY A 53 1.38 -0.81 4.04
C GLY A 53 0.68 -1.54 2.89
N MET A 54 1.18 -1.42 1.66
CA MET A 54 0.64 -2.13 0.51
C MET A 54 0.87 -3.65 0.59
N ASP A 55 2.02 -4.12 1.11
CA ASP A 55 2.26 -5.55 1.34
C ASP A 55 1.28 -6.12 2.37
N LEU A 56 1.02 -5.40 3.46
CA LEU A 56 0.01 -5.79 4.45
C LEU A 56 -1.39 -5.91 3.82
N VAL A 57 -1.80 -4.92 3.01
CA VAL A 57 -3.07 -4.94 2.28
C VAL A 57 -3.12 -6.12 1.29
N ALA A 58 -2.05 -6.35 0.54
CA ALA A 58 -1.98 -7.46 -0.42
C ALA A 58 -2.12 -8.83 0.26
N ARG A 59 -1.48 -9.02 1.43
CA ARG A 59 -1.62 -10.24 2.23
C ARG A 59 -3.03 -10.44 2.77
N ALA A 60 -3.67 -9.37 3.27
CA ALA A 60 -5.05 -9.43 3.73
C ALA A 60 -6.02 -9.82 2.60
N LEU A 61 -5.85 -9.22 1.42
CA LEU A 61 -6.63 -9.56 0.23
C LEU A 61 -6.38 -11.02 -0.23
N SER A 62 -5.14 -11.49 -0.15
CA SER A 62 -4.79 -12.90 -0.39
C SER A 62 -5.52 -13.86 0.55
N GLY A 63 -5.52 -13.55 1.85
CA GLY A 63 -6.27 -14.32 2.86
C GLY A 63 -7.79 -14.35 2.59
N ALA A 64 -8.34 -13.28 2.00
CA ALA A 64 -9.74 -13.21 1.59
C ALA A 64 -10.04 -13.92 0.24
N GLY A 65 -9.06 -14.60 -0.36
CA GLY A 65 -9.22 -15.36 -1.60
C GLY A 65 -9.02 -14.56 -2.88
N PHE A 66 -8.52 -13.33 -2.81
CA PHE A 66 -8.07 -12.58 -3.98
C PHE A 66 -6.61 -12.90 -4.26
N ALA A 67 -6.27 -13.34 -5.46
CA ALA A 67 -4.85 -13.48 -5.85
C ALA A 67 -4.39 -12.22 -6.58
N PRO A 68 -3.79 -11.22 -5.91
CA PRO A 68 -3.09 -10.13 -6.59
C PRO A 68 -1.98 -10.74 -7.43
N ARG A 69 -2.24 -10.89 -8.73
CA ARG A 69 -1.29 -11.50 -9.66
C ARG A 69 -0.19 -10.59 -9.98
#